data_AF-A0A933CEN4-F1
#
_entry.id   AF-A0A933CEN4-F1
#
_cell.length_a   1.000
_cell.length_b   1.000
_cell.length_c   1.000
_cell.angle_alpha   90.00
_cell.angle_beta   90.00
_cell.angle_gamma   90.00
#
_symmetry.space_group_name_H-M   'P 1'
#
loop_
_entity.id
_entity.type
_entity.pdbx_description
1 polymer ?
#
loop_
_entity_poly.entity_id
_entity_poly.type
_entity_poly.pdbx_seq_one_letter_code
_entity_poly.pdbx_strand_id
1 'polypeptide(L)' 'MPRLKSIHRCQQCGFSSPKWQGQCPGCQAWNTLVEEAVEV' A
#
# COMPACT_ATOMS: atom_id res chain seq x y z
N MET A 1 -11.01 20.90 1.22
CA MET A 1 -10.19 20.16 0.24
C MET A 1 -9.62 18.95 0.95
N PRO A 2 -10.05 17.73 0.60
CA PRO A 2 -9.54 16.51 1.23
C PRO A 2 -8.05 16.37 0.91
N ARG A 3 -7.22 16.12 1.94
CA ARG A 3 -5.78 15.89 1.73
C ARG A 3 -5.60 14.49 1.17
N LEU A 4 -5.24 14.38 -0.11
CA LEU A 4 -4.86 13.11 -0.74
C LEU A 4 -3.74 12.45 0.08
N LYS A 5 -3.99 11.26 0.64
CA LYS A 5 -2.97 10.41 1.25
C LYS A 5 -2.70 9.26 0.29
N SER A 6 -1.45 9.13 -0.16
CA SER A 6 -0.98 7.93 -0.83
C SER A 6 -0.74 6.81 0.18
N ILE A 7 -1.24 5.62 -0.13
CA ILE A 7 -1.09 4.40 0.67
C ILE A 7 -0.71 3.28 -0.29
N HIS A 8 0.17 2.38 0.11
CA HIS A 8 0.54 1.22 -0.67
C HIS A 8 -0.24 -0.01 -0.21
N ARG A 9 -1.04 -0.59 -1.09
CA ARG A 9 -1.81 -1.80 -0.82
C ARG A 9 -1.22 -3.01 -1.53
N CYS A 10 -1.10 -4.11 -0.79
CA CYS A 10 -0.66 -5.38 -1.32
C CYS A 10 -1.79 -6.05 -2.09
N GLN A 11 -1.56 -6.38 -3.37
CA GLN A 11 -2.52 -7.09 -4.20
C GLN A 11 -2.65 -8.59 -3.88
N GLN A 12 -1.74 -9.17 -3.10
CA GLN A 12 -1.78 -10.59 -2.70
C GLN A 12 -2.60 -10.82 -1.43
N CYS A 13 -2.43 -9.98 -0.40
CA CYS A 13 -3.11 -10.16 0.89
C CYS A 13 -3.97 -8.98 1.33
N GLY A 14 -3.99 -7.88 0.58
CA GLY A 14 -4.76 -6.69 0.92
C GLY A 14 -4.11 -5.77 1.97
N PHE A 15 -2.90 -6.08 2.44
CA PHE A 15 -2.18 -5.28 3.44
C PHE A 15 -1.90 -3.86 2.95
N SER A 16 -2.24 -2.85 3.76
CA SER A 16 -2.01 -1.45 3.44
C SER A 16 -0.90 -0.82 4.30
N SER A 17 0.05 -0.14 3.67
CA SER A 17 1.13 0.60 4.33
C SER A 17 1.23 2.04 3.82
N PRO A 18 1.42 3.06 4.68
CA PRO A 18 1.66 4.43 4.22
C PRO A 18 3.05 4.65 3.60
N LYS A 19 3.91 3.63 3.60
CA LYS A 19 5.25 3.69 3.00
C LYS A 19 5.53 2.42 2.19
N TRP A 20 6.19 2.57 1.04
CA TRP A 20 6.67 1.44 0.25
C TRP A 20 7.85 0.77 0.96
N GLN A 21 7.82 -0.56 1.09
CA GLN A 21 8.93 -1.35 1.67
C GLN A 21 9.51 -2.37 0.68
N GLY A 22 9.00 -2.47 -0.55
CA GLY A 22 9.42 -3.47 -1.56
C GLY A 22 8.90 -4.88 -1.27
N GLN A 23 8.95 -5.29 -0.01
CA GLN A 23 8.36 -6.51 0.52
C GLN A 23 7.10 -6.18 1.34
N CYS A 24 6.01 -6.90 1.09
CA CYS A 24 4.80 -6.80 1.90
C CYS A 24 5.02 -7.44 3.29
N PRO A 25 4.81 -6.73 4.40
CA PRO A 25 4.98 -7.32 5.74
C PRO A 25 3.84 -8.29 6.13
N GLY A 26 2.72 -8.29 5.41
CA GLY A 26 1.59 -9.19 5.69
C GLY A 26 1.74 -10.58 5.06
N CYS A 27 2.24 -10.67 3.83
CA CYS A 27 2.40 -11.95 3.11
C CYS A 27 3.84 -12.25 2.69
N GLN A 28 4.81 -11.39 3.05
CA GLN A 28 6.22 -11.50 2.71
C GLN A 28 6.53 -11.51 1.19
N ALA A 29 5.54 -11.22 0.35
CA ALA A 29 5.69 -11.18 -1.10
C ALA A 29 6.34 -9.86 -1.57
N TRP A 30 7.16 -9.97 -2.61
CA TRP A 30 7.86 -8.85 -3.23
C TRP A 30 7.09 -8.29 -4.43
N ASN A 31 7.23 -7.00 -4.71
CA ASN A 31 6.59 -6.34 -5.86
C ASN A 31 5.05 -6.48 -5.90
N THR A 32 4.41 -6.67 -4.75
CA THR A 32 2.94 -6.80 -4.64
C THR A 32 2.27 -5.54 -4.09
N LEU A 33 3.05 -4.61 -3.52
CA LEU A 33 2.58 -3.34 -3.00
C LEU A 33 2.32 -2.38 -4.17
N VAL A 34 1.12 -1.81 -4.23
CA VAL A 34 0.67 -0.88 -5.27
C VAL A 34 0.18 0.40 -4.61
N GLU A 35 0.57 1.56 -5.12
CA GLU A 35 0.15 2.85 -4.59
C GLU A 35 -1.32 3.16 -4.96
N GLU A 36 -2.14 3.40 -3.94
CA GLU A 36 -3.51 3.87 -4.03
C GLU A 36 -3.60 5.28 -3.40
N ALA A 37 -4.15 6.23 -4.15
CA ALA A 37 -4.48 7.54 -3.62
C ALA A 37 -5.84 7.45 -2.93
N VAL A 38 -5.86 7.58 -1.59
CA VAL A 38 -7.09 7.63 -0.83
C VAL A 38 -7.45 9.11 -0.62
N GLU A 39 -8.57 9.52 -1.21
CA GLU A 39 -9.25 10.77 -0.83
C GLU A 39 -9.86 10.58 0.55
N VAL A 40 -9.53 11.49 1.48
CA VAL A 40 -9.88 11.42 2.90
C VAL A 40 -11.07 12.32 3.21
#